data_AF-A0A3S5YN61-F1
#
_entry.id   AF-A0A3S5YN61-F1
#
_cell.length_a   1.000
_cell.length_b   1.000
_cell.length_c   1.000
_cell.angle_alpha   90.00
_cell.angle_beta   90.00
_cell.angle_gamma   90.00
#
_symmetry.space_group_name_H-M   'P 1'
#
loop_
_entity.id
_entity.type
_entity.pdbx_description
1 polymer ?
#
loop_
_entity_poly.entity_id
_entity_poly.type
_entity_poly.pdbx_seq_one_letter_code
_entity_poly.pdbx_strand_id
1 'polypeptide(L)'
;MSEVKQADIDRLIERVGGRDNIATVSHCITRLRFVLRQPANARLKEIEQLPMVKGCFTNAGPFQMAIGTEVGDYYKAQLDATGKAHTDKEQAKKPLVRT
;
A
#
# COMPACT_ATOMS: atom_id res chain seq x y z
N MET A 1 -4.19 13.47 17.11
CA MET A 1 -4.26 13.72 15.67
C MET A 1 -3.20 12.85 15.04
N SER A 2 -3.61 12.01 14.10
CA SER A 2 -2.79 11.02 13.41
C SER A 2 -1.78 11.76 12.54
N GLU A 3 -0.57 11.95 13.03
CA GLU A 3 0.47 12.65 12.29
C GLU A 3 1.08 11.67 11.28
N VAL A 4 0.42 11.52 10.14
CA VAL A 4 0.94 10.77 9.01
C VAL A 4 2.16 11.50 8.47
N LYS A 5 3.36 10.98 8.75
CA LYS A 5 4.61 11.57 8.29
C LYS A 5 4.91 11.07 6.89
N GLN A 6 4.99 12.00 5.93
CA GLN A 6 5.35 11.68 4.53
C GLN A 6 6.66 10.89 4.45
N ALA A 7 7.63 11.21 5.31
CA ALA A 7 8.93 10.54 5.37
C ALA A 7 8.82 9.03 5.66
N ASP A 8 7.83 8.60 6.45
CA ASP A 8 7.61 7.18 6.74
C ASP A 8 7.02 6.46 5.52
N ILE A 9 6.25 7.16 4.70
CA ILE A 9 5.69 6.65 3.44
C ILE A 9 6.78 6.50 2.37
N ASP A 10 7.65 7.50 2.20
CA ASP A 10 8.77 7.38 1.27
C ASP A 10 9.70 6.23 1.67
N ARG A 11 10.02 6.11 2.96
CA ARG A 11 10.78 4.97 3.49
C ARG A 11 10.04 3.66 3.21
N LEU A 12 8.74 3.58 3.46
CA LEU A 12 7.96 2.39 3.15
C LEU A 12 8.07 2.02 1.67
N ILE A 13 7.90 2.98 0.76
CA ILE A 13 8.01 2.79 -0.69
C ILE A 13 9.39 2.26 -1.07
N GLU A 14 10.46 2.81 -0.50
CA GLU A 14 11.82 2.30 -0.71
C GLU A 14 11.99 0.87 -0.17
N ARG A 15 11.51 0.61 1.05
CA ARG A 15 11.64 -0.71 1.70
C ARG A 15 10.83 -1.80 1.01
N VAL A 16 9.72 -1.48 0.34
CA VAL A 16 8.99 -2.45 -0.49
C VAL A 16 9.66 -2.73 -1.83
N GLY A 17 10.80 -2.09 -2.14
CA GLY A 17 11.53 -2.28 -3.40
C GLY A 17 11.20 -1.21 -4.46
N GLY A 18 10.64 -0.07 -4.05
CA GLY A 18 10.34 1.06 -4.91
C GLY A 18 8.92 1.07 -5.47
N ARG A 19 8.55 2.19 -6.09
CA ARG A 19 7.23 2.41 -6.68
C ARG A 19 6.93 1.40 -7.78
N ASP A 20 7.93 1.02 -8.57
CA ASP A 20 7.79 0.04 -9.66
C ASP A 20 7.46 -1.37 -9.16
N ASN A 21 7.89 -1.73 -7.95
CA ASN A 21 7.60 -3.03 -7.37
C ASN A 21 6.15 -3.16 -6.91
N ILE A 22 5.47 -2.04 -6.65
CA ILE A 22 4.06 -2.03 -6.26
C ILE A 22 3.19 -2.19 -7.51
N ALA A 23 2.55 -3.36 -7.66
CA ALA A 23 1.60 -3.61 -8.74
C ALA A 23 0.24 -2.95 -8.45
N THR A 24 -0.28 -3.13 -7.23
CA THR A 24 -1.60 -2.63 -6.82
C THR A 24 -1.62 -2.40 -5.31
N VAL A 25 -2.35 -1.39 -4.87
CA VAL A 25 -2.57 -1.10 -3.43
C VAL A 25 -4.06 -1.16 -3.15
N SER A 26 -4.42 -1.72 -2.00
CA SER A 26 -5.80 -1.80 -1.52
C SER A 26 -5.80 -1.62 -0.01
N HIS A 27 -6.91 -1.16 0.57
CA HIS A 27 -7.02 -1.02 2.02
C HIS A 27 -8.35 -1.58 2.53
N CYS A 28 -8.35 -1.98 3.81
CA CYS A 28 -9.54 -2.27 4.58
C CYS A 28 -9.64 -1.26 5.73
N ILE A 29 -10.46 -1.54 6.74
CA ILE A 29 -10.67 -0.63 7.89
C ILE A 29 -9.41 -0.48 8.75
N THR A 30 -8.59 -1.53 8.87
CA THR A 30 -7.40 -1.54 9.75
C THR A 30 -6.11 -2.01 9.09
N ARG A 31 -6.18 -2.43 7.82
CA ARG A 31 -5.07 -3.10 7.14
C ARG A 31 -4.87 -2.56 5.74
N LEU A 32 -3.61 -2.35 5.37
CA LEU A 32 -3.16 -1.96 4.04
C LEU A 32 -2.65 -3.22 3.32
N ARG A 33 -3.04 -3.43 2.06
CA ARG A 33 -2.63 -4.56 1.22
C ARG A 33 -1.89 -4.05 0.00
N PHE A 34 -0.72 -4.60 -0.25
CA PHE A 34 0.11 -4.33 -1.42
C PHE A 34 0.27 -5.62 -2.21
N VAL A 35 -0.10 -5.55 -3.49
CA VAL A 35 0.30 -6.55 -4.47
C VAL A 35 1.66 -6.11 -4.98
N LEU A 36 2.70 -6.87 -4.67
CA LEU A 36 4.06 -6.62 -5.14
C LEU A 36 4.37 -7.51 -6.35
N ARG A 37 5.12 -6.99 -7.32
CA ARG A 37 5.63 -7.77 -8.46
C ARG A 37 6.70 -8.76 -8.00
N GLN A 38 7.61 -8.29 -7.15
CA GLN A 38 8.71 -9.05 -6.57
C GLN A 38 8.71 -8.89 -5.04
N PRO A 39 7.98 -9.75 -4.31
CA PRO A 39 7.93 -9.69 -2.85
C PRO A 39 9.30 -9.97 -2.20
N ALA A 40 10.22 -10.63 -2.91
CA ALA A 40 11.59 -10.85 -2.44
C ALA A 40 12.39 -9.55 -2.24
N ASN A 41 12.04 -8.46 -2.94
CA ASN A 41 12.70 -7.17 -2.80
C ASN A 41 12.16 -6.37 -1.60
N ALA A 42 11.03 -6.79 -1.03
CA ALA A 42 10.45 -6.12 0.12
C ALA A 42 11.15 -6.53 1.41
N ARG A 43 11.54 -5.54 2.20
CA ARG A 43 12.24 -5.73 3.46
C ARG A 43 11.26 -5.68 4.63
N LEU A 44 10.52 -6.77 4.83
CA LEU A 44 9.47 -6.86 5.85
C LEU A 44 9.94 -6.44 7.25
N LYS A 45 11.14 -6.88 7.66
CA LYS A 45 11.72 -6.54 8.97
C LYS A 45 11.93 -5.03 9.15
N GLU A 46 12.33 -4.33 8.09
CA GLU A 46 12.55 -2.87 8.16
C GLU A 46 11.21 -2.11 8.14
N ILE A 47 10.23 -2.65 7.42
CA ILE A 47 8.87 -2.09 7.37
C ILE A 47 8.16 -2.22 8.72
N GLU A 48 8.33 -3.35 9.41
CA GLU A 48 7.76 -3.60 10.73
C GLU A 48 8.36 -2.70 11.83
N GLN A 49 9.58 -2.18 11.62
CA GLN A 49 10.20 -1.23 12.54
C GLN A 49 9.65 0.20 12.41
N LEU A 50 8.83 0.47 11.39
CA LEU A 50 8.21 1.78 11.26
C LEU A 50 7.15 1.97 12.36
N PRO A 51 7.11 3.15 13.01
CA PRO A 51 6.20 3.39 14.14
C PRO A 51 4.71 3.32 13.75
N MET A 52 4.41 3.53 12.47
CA MET A 52 3.07 3.40 11.92
C MET A 52 2.60 1.95 11.71
N VAL A 53 3.53 1.00 11.71
CA VAL A 53 3.26 -0.40 11.40
C VAL A 53 3.17 -1.19 12.69
N LYS A 54 1.97 -1.68 13.00
CA LYS A 54 1.74 -2.58 14.14
C LYS A 54 2.12 -4.02 13.86
N GLY A 55 2.28 -4.37 12.58
CA GLY A 55 2.73 -5.68 12.14
C GLY A 55 2.59 -5.83 10.64
N CYS A 56 3.42 -6.68 10.04
CA CYS A 56 3.35 -7.00 8.62
C CYS A 56 3.27 -8.52 8.40
N PHE A 57 2.55 -8.91 7.36
CA PHE A 57 2.27 -10.30 7.04
C PHE A 57 2.41 -10.52 5.54
N THR A 58 3.10 -11.57 5.16
CA THR A 58 3.10 -12.08 3.78
C THR A 58 2.83 -13.57 3.82
N ASN A 59 1.85 -14.05 3.07
CA ASN A 59 1.46 -15.45 3.08
C ASN A 59 1.22 -15.93 1.65
N ALA A 60 2.31 -16.29 0.96
CA ALA A 60 2.33 -16.75 -0.44
C ALA A 60 1.46 -15.92 -1.41
N GLY A 61 1.32 -14.62 -1.13
CA GLY A 61 0.28 -13.76 -1.71
C GLY A 61 0.57 -12.28 -1.45
N PRO A 62 -0.44 -11.38 -1.51
CA PRO A 62 -0.22 -9.95 -1.34
C PRO A 62 0.30 -9.62 0.05
N PHE A 63 1.26 -8.69 0.10
CA PHE A 63 1.83 -8.15 1.33
C PHE A 63 0.76 -7.38 2.09
N GLN A 64 0.59 -7.65 3.38
CA GLN A 64 -0.42 -6.99 4.21
C GLN A 64 0.23 -6.36 5.43
N MET A 65 -0.24 -5.19 5.80
CA MET A 65 0.28 -4.40 6.90
C MET A 65 -0.87 -3.96 7.81
N ALA A 66 -0.71 -4.19 9.11
CA ALA A 66 -1.60 -3.65 10.13
C ALA A 66 -1.10 -2.25 10.54
N ILE A 67 -1.92 -1.23 10.32
CA ILE A 67 -1.65 0.15 10.73
C ILE A 67 -2.61 0.51 11.89
N GLY A 68 -3.91 0.26 11.69
CA GLY A 68 -4.97 0.63 12.61
C GLY A 68 -6.01 1.51 11.92
N THR A 69 -6.75 2.29 12.71
CA THR A 69 -7.82 3.18 12.23
C THR A 69 -7.34 4.29 11.30
N GLU A 70 -6.04 4.58 11.32
CA GLU A 70 -5.39 5.64 10.55
C GLU A 70 -5.04 5.20 9.11
N VAL A 71 -5.34 3.95 8.74
CA VAL A 71 -5.00 3.37 7.42
C VAL A 71 -5.52 4.20 6.24
N GLY A 72 -6.64 4.91 6.41
CA GLY A 72 -7.20 5.78 5.37
C GLY A 72 -6.29 6.97 5.06
N ASP A 73 -5.73 7.60 6.09
CA ASP A 73 -4.83 8.73 5.94
C ASP A 73 -3.50 8.29 5.30
N TYR A 74 -2.96 7.13 5.73
CA TYR A 74 -1.76 6.54 5.11
C TYR A 74 -1.99 6.14 3.65
N TYR A 75 -3.15 5.57 3.33
CA TYR A 75 -3.49 5.22 1.96
C TYR A 75 -3.54 6.47 1.06
N LYS A 76 -4.17 7.55 1.51
CA LYS A 76 -4.21 8.82 0.78
C LYS A 76 -2.81 9.41 0.58
N ALA A 77 -2.01 9.48 1.63
CA ALA A 77 -0.67 10.05 1.54
C ALA A 77 0.28 9.17 0.70
N GLN A 78 0.08 7.85 0.69
CA GLN A 78 0.81 6.94 -0.19
C GLN A 78 0.38 7.05 -1.65
N LEU A 79 -0.90 7.25 -1.92
CA LEU A 79 -1.41 7.54 -3.26
C LEU A 79 -0.76 8.81 -3.82
N ASP A 80 -0.72 9.86 -3.02
CA ASP A 80 -0.10 11.14 -3.38
C ASP A 80 1.40 10.97 -3.68
N ALA A 81 2.12 10.25 -2.81
CA ALA A 81 3.55 9.98 -3.00
C ALA A 81 3.85 9.07 -4.21
N THR A 82 3.04 8.05 -4.45
CA THR A 82 3.32 7.05 -5.51
C THR A 82 2.87 7.54 -6.89
N GLY A 83 1.97 8.52 -6.95
CA GLY A 83 1.36 9.01 -8.20
C GLY A 83 0.56 7.95 -8.97
N LYS A 84 0.39 6.75 -8.39
CA LYS A 84 -0.37 5.64 -8.97
C LYS A 84 -1.84 5.87 -8.64
N ALA A 85 -2.54 6.48 -9.58
CA ALA A 85 -3.97 6.68 -9.52
C ALA A 85 -4.71 5.36 -9.25
N HIS A 86 -5.47 5.34 -8.16
CA HIS A 86 -6.78 4.69 -8.05
C HIS A 86 -6.89 3.27 -8.63
N THR A 87 -6.77 2.24 -7.78
CA THR A 87 -7.59 1.03 -7.94
C THR A 87 -8.68 1.02 -6.88
N ASP A 88 -9.33 2.17 -6.66
CA ASP A 88 -10.69 2.15 -6.16
C ASP A 88 -11.53 1.49 -7.26
N LYS A 89 -12.23 0.41 -6.89
CA LYS A 89 -13.25 -0.20 -7.73
C LYS A 89 -14.49 0.70 -7.75
N GLU A 90 -14.33 1.91 -8.28
CA GLU A 90 -15.40 2.69 -8.91
C GLU A 90 -15.04 2.99 -10.37
N GLN A 91 -14.55 1.97 -11.07
CA GLN A 91 -14.77 1.82 -12.51
C GLN A 91 -15.33 0.41 -12.76
N ALA A 92 -16.47 0.13 -12.13
CA ALA A 92 -17.46 -0.71 -12.78
C ALA A 92 -18.09 0.11 -13.92
N LYS A 93 -18.15 -0.49 -15.11
CA LYS A 93 -18.72 0.04 -16.38
C LYS A 93 -17.74 0.79 -17.29
N LYS A 94 -16.95 0.01 -18.03
CA LYS A 94 -16.79 0.29 -19.46
C LYS A 94 -17.77 -0.64 -20.18
N PRO A 95 -18.87 -0.15 -20.79
CA PRO A 95 -19.63 -0.98 -21.72
C PRO A 95 -18.69 -1.23 -22.90
N LEU A 96 -18.30 -2.49 -23.09
CA LEU A 96 -17.73 -2.93 -24.35
C LEU A 96 -18.87 -2.92 -25.36
N VAL A 97 -19.15 -1.74 -25.93
CA VAL A 97 -19.82 -1.68 -27.23
C VAL A 97 -18.79 -2.16 -28.24
N ARG A 98 -18.96 -3.39 -28.69
CA ARG A 98 -18.41 -3.83 -29.97
C ARG A 98 -19.60 -4.08 -30.87
N THR A 99 -19.77 -3.13 -31.79
CA THR A 99 -20.52 -3.23 -33.04
C THR A 99 -20.13 -4.49 -33.80
#